data_AF-A0A9E2V5U0-F1
#
_entry.id   AF-A0A9E2V5U0-F1
#
_cell.length_a   1.000
_cell.length_b   1.000
_cell.length_c   1.000
_cell.angle_alpha   90.00
_cell.angle_beta   90.00
_cell.angle_gamma   90.00
#
_symmetry.space_group_name_H-M   'P 1'
#
loop_
_entity.id
_entity.type
_entity.pdbx_description
1 polymer ?
#
loop_
_entity_poly.entity_id
_entity_poly.type
_entity_poly.pdbx_seq_one_letter_code
_entity_poly.pdbx_strand_id
1 'polypeptide(L)'
;MKTQTPTLGYWLKKLGIHRGAPRLWFETIRVGSAGLVPGTRFNVVALQNGIKLVAKPDGQYAVCSKVRNGRCLPVIDINSREALAPLGGQEVVRVVVRLDGIFVLRAASEQAKAERIERLRSKLAAGEQLASASIAHGAGVLSNAAHTGFSDAGIELDMKVLCEIDAGYVEQSLSCNPVSEKTVPLCAPMQELVQD
;
A
#
# COMPACT_ATOMS: atom_id res chain seq x y z
N MET A 1 -33.32 8.65 -21.10
CA MET A 1 -32.57 8.14 -19.92
C MET A 1 -31.09 8.21 -20.26
N LYS A 2 -30.29 9.07 -19.61
CA LYS A 2 -28.85 9.18 -19.94
C LYS A 2 -28.16 7.87 -19.55
N THR A 3 -27.66 7.11 -20.51
CA THR A 3 -26.85 5.92 -20.29
C THR A 3 -25.61 6.36 -19.53
N GLN A 4 -25.50 6.02 -18.24
CA GLN A 4 -24.29 6.30 -17.49
C GLN A 4 -23.17 5.39 -18.00
N THR A 5 -22.11 5.98 -18.53
CA THR A 5 -20.90 5.25 -18.87
C THR A 5 -20.37 4.57 -17.60
N PRO A 6 -20.13 3.25 -17.61
CA PRO A 6 -19.64 2.55 -16.42
C PRO A 6 -18.29 3.14 -16.00
N THR A 7 -18.20 3.59 -14.75
CA THR A 7 -16.96 4.10 -14.17
C THR A 7 -16.18 2.95 -13.55
N LEU A 8 -15.54 2.17 -14.41
CA LEU A 8 -14.66 1.07 -14.02
C LEU A 8 -13.32 1.61 -13.51
N GLY A 9 -12.62 0.80 -12.72
CA GLY A 9 -11.29 1.13 -12.22
C GLY A 9 -11.10 0.73 -10.76
N TYR A 10 -10.03 1.23 -10.16
CA TYR A 10 -9.74 0.96 -8.75
C TYR A 10 -9.33 2.22 -7.98
N TRP A 11 -9.41 2.13 -6.66
CA TRP A 11 -8.80 3.08 -5.73
C TRP A 11 -8.38 2.38 -4.44
N LEU A 12 -7.53 3.04 -3.65
CA LEU A 12 -7.22 2.62 -2.29
C LEU A 12 -8.21 3.23 -1.31
N LYS A 13 -8.70 2.42 -0.38
CA LYS A 13 -9.65 2.83 0.64
C LYS A 13 -9.16 2.46 2.02
N LYS A 14 -9.01 3.47 2.89
CA LYS A 14 -8.81 3.24 4.32
C LYS A 14 -10.10 2.68 4.95
N LEU A 15 -9.98 1.57 5.67
CA LEU A 15 -11.03 1.04 6.53
C LEU A 15 -11.15 1.91 7.79
N GLY A 16 -12.39 2.12 8.23
CA GLY A 16 -12.67 2.74 9.52
C GLY A 16 -12.77 1.70 10.64
N ILE A 17 -12.83 2.18 11.87
CA ILE A 17 -13.32 1.42 13.03
C ILE A 17 -14.61 2.08 13.49
N HIS A 18 -15.64 1.27 13.75
CA HIS A 18 -16.90 1.75 14.30
C HIS A 18 -17.44 0.72 15.28
N ARG A 19 -17.77 1.16 16.50
CA ARG A 19 -18.23 0.32 17.62
C ARG A 19 -17.34 -0.90 17.86
N GLY A 20 -16.02 -0.71 17.75
CA GLY A 20 -15.03 -1.77 17.95
C GLY A 20 -14.96 -2.80 16.81
N ALA A 21 -15.62 -2.61 15.68
CA ALA A 21 -15.54 -3.49 14.51
C ALA A 21 -14.97 -2.74 13.28
N PRO A 22 -14.28 -3.43 12.35
CA PRO A 22 -13.85 -2.83 11.09
C PRO A 22 -15.06 -2.34 10.30
N ARG A 23 -14.89 -1.24 9.56
CA ARG A 23 -15.93 -0.62 8.76
C ARG A 23 -15.41 -0.30 7.36
N LEU A 24 -16.05 -0.91 6.36
CA LEU A 24 -15.90 -0.52 4.96
C LEU A 24 -17.02 0.47 4.64
N TRP A 25 -16.65 1.72 4.39
CA TRP A 25 -17.62 2.78 4.09
C TRP A 25 -17.18 3.64 2.90
N PHE A 26 -17.96 3.71 1.83
CA PHE A 26 -17.70 4.64 0.73
C PHE A 26 -18.98 5.14 0.04
N GLU A 27 -18.97 6.42 -0.34
CA GLU A 27 -20.05 7.14 -1.02
C GLU A 27 -19.59 7.60 -2.42
N THR A 28 -19.79 6.79 -3.45
CA THR A 28 -19.27 7.13 -4.79
C THR A 28 -20.16 6.59 -5.90
N ILE A 29 -20.40 7.38 -6.93
CA ILE A 29 -21.20 6.96 -8.10
C ILE A 29 -20.64 5.71 -8.79
N ARG A 30 -19.34 5.43 -8.64
CA ARG A 30 -18.65 4.31 -9.31
C ARG A 30 -19.32 2.98 -9.03
N VAL A 31 -19.83 2.78 -7.82
CA VAL A 31 -20.47 1.52 -7.38
C VAL A 31 -21.72 1.18 -8.19
N GLY A 32 -22.42 2.19 -8.72
CA GLY A 32 -23.60 1.99 -9.57
C GLY A 32 -23.26 1.23 -10.85
N SER A 33 -22.02 1.32 -11.34
CA SER A 33 -21.54 0.56 -12.52
C SER A 33 -21.57 -0.96 -12.31
N ALA A 34 -21.61 -1.42 -11.05
CA ALA A 34 -21.73 -2.83 -10.67
C ALA A 34 -23.19 -3.26 -10.38
N GLY A 35 -24.18 -2.44 -10.76
CA GLY A 35 -25.59 -2.66 -10.43
C GLY A 35 -25.96 -2.33 -8.97
N LEU A 36 -25.01 -1.82 -8.18
CA LEU A 36 -25.21 -1.44 -6.78
C LEU A 36 -25.68 0.02 -6.68
N VAL A 37 -26.94 0.26 -7.07
CA VAL A 37 -27.62 1.55 -6.93
C VAL A 37 -28.40 1.63 -5.61
N PRO A 38 -28.79 2.81 -5.11
CA PRO A 38 -29.55 2.91 -3.87
C PRO A 38 -30.81 2.05 -3.87
N GLY A 39 -31.07 1.34 -2.77
CA GLY A 39 -32.16 0.38 -2.65
C GLY A 39 -31.81 -1.04 -3.10
N THR A 40 -30.76 -1.24 -3.91
CA THR A 40 -30.28 -2.58 -4.26
C THR A 40 -29.79 -3.31 -3.02
N ARG A 41 -30.13 -4.61 -2.91
CA ARG A 41 -29.58 -5.53 -1.92
C ARG A 41 -28.37 -6.27 -2.46
N PHE A 42 -27.44 -6.65 -1.59
CA PHE A 42 -26.22 -7.34 -1.98
C PHE A 42 -25.70 -8.29 -0.90
N ASN A 43 -24.89 -9.25 -1.33
CA ASN A 43 -24.15 -10.14 -0.45
C ASN A 43 -22.66 -9.85 -0.50
N VAL A 44 -21.98 -10.21 0.60
CA VAL A 44 -20.53 -10.23 0.70
C VAL A 44 -20.08 -11.66 0.50
N VAL A 45 -19.32 -11.91 -0.57
CA VAL A 45 -18.75 -13.21 -0.89
C VAL A 45 -17.28 -13.19 -0.52
N ALA A 46 -16.84 -14.13 0.32
CA ALA A 46 -15.42 -14.26 0.65
C ALA A 46 -14.62 -14.72 -0.58
N LEU A 47 -13.43 -14.15 -0.74
CA LEU A 47 -12.41 -14.54 -1.70
C LEU A 47 -11.13 -14.88 -0.94
N GLN A 48 -10.19 -15.57 -1.60
CA GLN A 48 -8.89 -15.88 -1.02
C GLN A 48 -8.14 -14.61 -0.54
N ASN A 49 -8.23 -13.51 -1.30
CA ASN A 49 -7.50 -12.27 -1.04
C ASN A 49 -8.40 -11.06 -0.75
N GLY A 50 -9.62 -11.30 -0.26
CA GLY A 50 -10.54 -10.23 0.13
C GLY A 50 -11.99 -10.66 -0.01
N ILE A 51 -12.84 -9.74 -0.48
CA ILE A 51 -14.29 -9.97 -0.61
C ILE A 51 -14.82 -9.43 -1.94
N LYS A 52 -15.97 -9.95 -2.37
CA LYS A 52 -16.75 -9.42 -3.49
C LYS A 52 -18.14 -9.01 -3.02
N LEU A 53 -18.56 -7.80 -3.37
CA LEU A 53 -19.93 -7.33 -3.20
C LEU A 53 -20.70 -7.67 -4.46
N VAL A 54 -21.75 -8.47 -4.33
CA VAL A 54 -22.55 -8.98 -5.45
C VAL A 54 -24.01 -8.60 -5.24
N ALA A 55 -24.57 -7.87 -6.20
CA ALA A 55 -25.99 -7.52 -6.19
C ALA A 55 -26.84 -8.80 -6.13
N LYS A 56 -27.79 -8.83 -5.20
CA LYS A 56 -28.62 -9.99 -4.94
C LYS A 56 -29.96 -9.52 -4.35
N PRO A 57 -31.12 -9.84 -4.96
CA PRO A 57 -32.42 -9.34 -4.52
C PRO A 57 -32.76 -9.62 -3.05
N ASP A 58 -32.34 -10.77 -2.52
CA ASP A 58 -32.51 -11.21 -1.13
C ASP A 58 -31.23 -11.03 -0.29
N GLY A 59 -30.29 -10.19 -0.76
CA GLY A 59 -28.98 -10.03 -0.13
C GLY A 59 -29.06 -9.50 1.30
N GLN A 60 -28.07 -9.81 2.14
CA GLN A 60 -28.05 -9.42 3.55
C GLN A 60 -27.91 -7.90 3.75
N TYR A 61 -27.16 -7.24 2.87
CA TYR A 61 -26.85 -5.80 2.96
C TYR A 61 -27.66 -5.01 1.95
N ALA A 62 -27.79 -3.69 2.19
CA ALA A 62 -28.47 -2.78 1.28
C ALA A 62 -27.57 -1.58 0.94
N VAL A 63 -27.66 -1.12 -0.31
CA VAL A 63 -27.02 0.12 -0.74
C VAL A 63 -27.87 1.28 -0.25
N CYS A 64 -27.33 2.10 0.63
CA CYS A 64 -27.99 3.32 1.11
C CYS A 64 -27.80 4.47 0.11
N SER A 65 -28.56 5.55 0.29
CA SER A 65 -28.34 6.81 -0.42
C SER A 65 -27.88 7.89 0.53
N LYS A 66 -27.15 8.87 -0.02
CA LYS A 66 -26.87 10.13 0.65
C LYS A 66 -26.87 11.27 -0.35
N VAL A 67 -27.55 12.36 -0.02
CA VAL A 67 -27.55 13.56 -0.86
C VAL A 67 -26.36 14.43 -0.48
N ARG A 68 -25.54 14.80 -1.47
CA ARG A 68 -24.41 15.71 -1.31
C ARG A 68 -24.32 16.63 -2.52
N ASN A 69 -24.34 17.94 -2.29
CA ASN A 69 -24.33 18.97 -3.33
C ASN A 69 -25.43 18.74 -4.41
N GLY A 70 -26.64 18.41 -3.97
CA GLY A 70 -27.78 18.13 -4.86
C GLY A 70 -27.70 16.81 -5.63
N ARG A 71 -26.68 15.98 -5.40
CA ARG A 71 -26.53 14.66 -6.04
C ARG A 71 -26.82 13.55 -5.04
N CYS A 72 -27.64 12.58 -5.45
CA CYS A 72 -27.87 11.35 -4.69
C CYS A 72 -26.73 10.36 -4.98
N LEU A 73 -25.94 10.03 -3.95
CA LEU A 73 -24.81 9.12 -4.03
C LEU A 73 -25.16 7.77 -3.39
N PRO A 74 -24.83 6.64 -4.05
CA PRO A 74 -24.90 5.33 -3.41
C PRO A 74 -23.83 5.18 -2.33
N VAL A 75 -24.21 4.51 -1.25
CA VAL A 75 -23.37 4.30 -0.06
C VAL A 75 -23.28 2.81 0.22
N ILE A 76 -22.05 2.31 0.25
CA ILE A 76 -21.73 1.00 0.83
C ILE A 76 -21.28 1.24 2.26
N ASP A 77 -21.92 0.54 3.19
CA ASP A 77 -21.57 0.56 4.61
C ASP A 77 -21.63 -0.86 5.19
N ILE A 78 -20.47 -1.41 5.52
CA ILE A 78 -20.34 -2.73 6.13
C ILE A 78 -19.55 -2.55 7.40
N ASN A 79 -20.19 -2.74 8.56
CA ASN A 79 -19.55 -2.73 9.87
C ASN A 79 -19.67 -4.11 10.51
N SER A 80 -18.81 -5.04 10.09
CA SER A 80 -18.86 -6.43 10.52
C SER A 80 -17.46 -7.03 10.56
N ARG A 81 -17.11 -7.68 11.68
CA ARG A 81 -15.86 -8.44 11.81
C ARG A 81 -15.85 -9.66 10.89
N GLU A 82 -16.96 -10.38 10.85
CA GLU A 82 -17.11 -11.60 10.07
C GLU A 82 -17.05 -11.31 8.56
N ALA A 83 -17.86 -10.38 8.07
CA ALA A 83 -17.92 -10.09 6.64
C ALA A 83 -16.62 -9.48 6.09
N LEU A 84 -15.85 -8.80 6.93
CA LEU A 84 -14.58 -8.18 6.55
C LEU A 84 -13.34 -9.00 6.94
N ALA A 85 -13.52 -10.15 7.61
CA ALA A 85 -12.40 -11.01 8.04
C ALA A 85 -11.44 -11.40 6.89
N PRO A 86 -11.91 -11.70 5.66
CA PRO A 86 -11.00 -12.02 4.53
C PRO A 86 -10.04 -10.90 4.11
N LEU A 87 -10.24 -9.66 4.59
CA LEU A 87 -9.31 -8.54 4.36
C LEU A 87 -8.06 -8.60 5.27
N GLY A 88 -8.01 -9.58 6.19
CA GLY A 88 -6.81 -9.87 6.98
C GLY A 88 -6.39 -8.72 7.90
N GLY A 89 -7.35 -7.91 8.36
CA GLY A 89 -7.10 -6.80 9.29
C GLY A 89 -6.33 -5.60 8.70
N GLN A 90 -6.18 -5.53 7.38
CA GLN A 90 -5.47 -4.40 6.75
C GLN A 90 -6.21 -3.07 6.94
N GLU A 91 -5.46 -2.00 7.21
CA GLU A 91 -6.03 -0.66 7.33
C GLU A 91 -6.45 -0.07 5.99
N VAL A 92 -5.81 -0.50 4.90
CA VAL A 92 -6.05 -0.01 3.54
C VAL A 92 -6.32 -1.18 2.60
N VAL A 93 -7.38 -1.06 1.80
CA VAL A 93 -7.81 -2.07 0.83
C VAL A 93 -7.88 -1.48 -0.58
N ARG A 94 -7.73 -2.31 -1.59
CA ARG A 94 -7.95 -1.94 -3.00
C ARG A 94 -9.40 -2.25 -3.36
N VAL A 95 -10.17 -1.23 -3.72
CA VAL A 95 -11.53 -1.40 -4.23
C VAL A 95 -11.49 -1.35 -5.75
N VAL A 96 -11.99 -2.39 -6.41
CA VAL A 96 -12.07 -2.51 -7.87
C VAL A 96 -13.54 -2.64 -8.26
N VAL A 97 -14.00 -1.73 -9.13
CA VAL A 97 -15.36 -1.76 -9.65
C VAL A 97 -15.36 -2.48 -11.00
N ARG A 98 -16.16 -3.53 -11.11
CA ARG A 98 -16.44 -4.27 -12.35
C ARG A 98 -17.95 -4.34 -12.57
N LEU A 99 -18.36 -4.71 -13.77
CA LEU A 99 -19.79 -4.88 -14.10
C LEU A 99 -20.44 -6.00 -13.29
N ASP A 100 -19.67 -7.04 -12.95
CA ASP A 100 -20.14 -8.24 -12.24
C ASP A 100 -20.02 -8.13 -10.71
N GLY A 101 -19.64 -6.96 -10.18
CA GLY A 101 -19.55 -6.69 -8.75
C GLY A 101 -18.40 -5.78 -8.35
N ILE A 102 -18.28 -5.54 -7.04
CA ILE A 102 -17.19 -4.75 -6.46
C ILE A 102 -16.25 -5.68 -5.71
N PHE A 103 -14.99 -5.70 -6.11
CA PHE A 103 -13.96 -6.47 -5.43
C PHE A 103 -13.24 -5.57 -4.44
N VAL A 104 -13.18 -5.99 -3.19
CA VAL A 104 -12.43 -5.31 -2.13
C VAL A 104 -11.31 -6.25 -1.74
N LEU A 105 -10.11 -5.95 -2.22
CA LEU A 105 -8.97 -6.83 -2.14
C LEU A 105 -7.96 -6.28 -1.15
N ARG A 106 -7.18 -7.18 -0.55
CA ARG A 106 -6.00 -6.81 0.22
C ARG A 106 -5.06 -5.96 -0.64
N ALA A 107 -4.58 -4.84 -0.11
CA ALA A 107 -3.66 -3.97 -0.81
C ALA A 107 -2.25 -4.60 -0.82
N ALA A 108 -1.64 -4.70 -2.00
CA ALA A 108 -0.28 -5.22 -2.14
C ALA A 108 0.75 -4.42 -1.32
N SER A 109 0.56 -3.09 -1.21
CA SER A 109 1.40 -2.21 -0.39
C SER A 109 1.37 -2.60 1.10
N GLU A 110 0.21 -2.96 1.63
CA GLU A 110 0.04 -3.38 3.02
C GLU A 110 0.62 -4.77 3.26
N GLN A 111 0.51 -5.68 2.27
CA GLN A 111 1.17 -6.99 2.35
C GLN A 111 2.69 -6.84 2.36
N ALA A 112 3.24 -6.02 1.46
CA ALA A 112 4.67 -5.75 1.40
C ALA A 112 5.18 -5.01 2.67
N LYS A 113 4.35 -4.15 3.28
CA LYS A 113 4.69 -3.51 4.55
C LYS A 113 4.78 -4.53 5.69
N ALA A 114 3.80 -5.43 5.81
CA ALA A 114 3.81 -6.47 6.83
C ALA A 114 5.02 -7.41 6.67
N GLU A 115 5.31 -7.84 5.44
CA GLU A 115 6.48 -8.66 5.13
C GLU A 115 7.79 -7.95 5.49
N ARG A 116 7.96 -6.68 5.12
CA ARG A 116 9.15 -5.89 5.47
C ARG A 116 9.36 -5.75 6.98
N ILE A 117 8.28 -5.52 7.74
CA ILE A 117 8.35 -5.39 9.20
C ILE A 117 8.77 -6.72 9.82
N GLU A 118 8.17 -7.83 9.38
CA GLU A 118 8.51 -9.15 9.90
C GLU A 118 9.95 -9.52 9.57
N ARG A 119 10.36 -9.35 8.31
CA ARG A 119 11.74 -9.57 7.86
C ARG A 119 12.74 -8.74 8.67
N LEU A 120 12.45 -7.46 8.93
CA LEU A 120 13.30 -6.61 9.75
C LEU A 120 13.40 -7.13 11.19
N ARG A 121 12.29 -7.52 11.80
CA ARG A 121 12.27 -8.09 13.16
C ARG A 121 13.09 -9.36 13.25
N SER A 122 12.92 -10.28 12.31
CA SER A 122 13.68 -11.54 12.28
C SER A 122 15.18 -11.27 12.18
N LYS A 123 15.59 -10.36 11.29
CA LYS A 123 17.01 -9.99 11.14
C LYS A 123 17.60 -9.37 12.40
N LEU A 124 16.89 -8.42 13.00
CA LEU A 124 17.32 -7.78 14.25
C LEU A 124 17.44 -8.81 15.39
N ALA A 125 16.46 -9.72 15.51
CA ALA A 125 16.49 -10.76 16.54
C ALA A 125 17.63 -11.76 16.34
N ALA A 126 18.00 -12.03 15.08
CA ALA A 126 19.10 -12.93 14.73
C ALA A 126 20.48 -12.24 14.72
N GLY A 127 20.55 -10.92 14.92
CA GLY A 127 21.80 -10.15 14.77
C GLY A 127 22.33 -10.13 13.33
N GLU A 128 21.46 -10.36 12.34
CA GLU A 128 21.85 -10.31 10.93
C GLU A 128 22.11 -8.88 10.47
N GLN A 129 23.13 -8.73 9.62
CA GLN A 129 23.44 -7.46 8.99
C GLN A 129 22.27 -6.96 8.13
N LEU A 130 21.94 -5.68 8.26
CA LEU A 130 20.88 -5.04 7.49
C LEU A 130 21.45 -4.41 6.22
N ALA A 131 20.86 -4.74 5.07
CA ALA A 131 21.18 -4.08 3.82
C ALA A 131 20.73 -2.61 3.88
N SER A 132 21.60 -1.71 3.44
CA SER A 132 21.39 -0.28 3.34
C SER A 132 21.75 0.21 1.94
N ALA A 133 21.21 1.37 1.59
CA ALA A 133 21.56 2.08 0.36
C ALA A 133 21.58 3.58 0.65
N SER A 134 22.40 4.32 -0.08
CA SER A 134 22.49 5.77 0.04
C SER A 134 22.10 6.42 -1.28
N ILE A 135 21.09 7.27 -1.24
CA ILE A 135 20.58 8.02 -2.39
C ILE A 135 20.97 9.49 -2.22
N ALA A 136 21.43 10.13 -3.28
CA ALA A 136 22.12 11.43 -3.21
C ALA A 136 23.30 11.37 -2.23
N HIS A 137 24.19 10.39 -2.48
CA HIS A 137 25.23 9.98 -1.56
C HIS A 137 26.26 11.08 -1.28
N GLY A 138 26.53 11.96 -2.26
CA GLY A 138 27.68 12.83 -2.26
C GLY A 138 28.96 12.05 -2.00
N ALA A 139 29.87 12.60 -1.20
CA ALA A 139 31.06 11.89 -0.72
C ALA A 139 30.80 10.93 0.45
N GLY A 140 29.52 10.66 0.80
CA GLY A 140 29.13 9.65 1.78
C GLY A 140 29.33 10.00 3.25
N VAL A 141 29.47 11.28 3.60
CA VAL A 141 29.63 11.75 4.98
C VAL A 141 28.47 11.29 5.88
N LEU A 142 27.22 11.49 5.43
CA LEU A 142 26.04 11.07 6.19
C LEU A 142 25.96 9.56 6.31
N SER A 143 26.32 8.83 5.26
CA SER A 143 26.31 7.37 5.28
C SER A 143 27.32 6.82 6.29
N ASN A 144 28.54 7.36 6.32
CA ASN A 144 29.54 6.97 7.31
C ASN A 144 29.04 7.22 8.74
N ALA A 145 28.52 8.43 9.01
CA ALA A 145 27.98 8.77 10.32
C ALA A 145 26.79 7.88 10.72
N ALA A 146 25.89 7.57 9.78
CA ALA A 146 24.77 6.66 10.02
C ALA A 146 25.28 5.25 10.38
N HIS A 147 26.21 4.69 9.61
CA HIS A 147 26.77 3.37 9.88
C HIS A 147 27.46 3.31 11.25
N THR A 148 28.22 4.35 11.63
CA THR A 148 28.79 4.45 12.98
C THR A 148 27.70 4.42 14.05
N GLY A 149 26.66 5.25 13.92
CA GLY A 149 25.57 5.30 14.90
C GLY A 149 24.75 4.01 15.00
N PHE A 150 24.56 3.29 13.89
CA PHE A 150 23.91 1.98 13.90
C PHE A 150 24.80 0.92 14.57
N SER A 151 26.11 0.91 14.28
CA SER A 151 27.05 -0.02 14.91
C SER A 151 27.17 0.24 16.42
N ASP A 152 27.20 1.51 16.86
CA ASP A 152 27.14 1.88 18.28
C ASP A 152 25.87 1.37 18.98
N ALA A 153 24.78 1.21 18.24
CA ALA A 153 23.52 0.62 18.71
C ALA A 153 23.47 -0.92 18.59
N GLY A 154 24.56 -1.56 18.17
CA GLY A 154 24.66 -3.01 17.95
C GLY A 154 23.96 -3.51 16.68
N ILE A 155 23.71 -2.63 15.71
CA ILE A 155 23.08 -2.96 14.43
C ILE A 155 24.10 -2.77 13.31
N GLU A 156 24.53 -3.87 12.72
CA GLU A 156 25.47 -3.81 11.59
C GLU A 156 24.72 -3.53 10.28
N LEU A 157 25.20 -2.53 9.54
CA LEU A 157 24.70 -2.18 8.21
C LEU A 157 25.68 -2.64 7.13
N ASP A 158 25.14 -3.04 5.99
CA ASP A 158 25.89 -3.35 4.76
C ASP A 158 25.45 -2.39 3.66
N MET A 159 26.33 -1.51 3.17
CA MET A 159 25.98 -0.60 2.09
C MET A 159 26.07 -1.33 0.75
N LYS A 160 24.90 -1.75 0.26
CA LYS A 160 24.79 -2.51 -0.99
C LYS A 160 24.93 -1.61 -2.21
N VAL A 161 24.31 -0.43 -2.16
CA VAL A 161 24.22 0.50 -3.29
C VAL A 161 24.41 1.93 -2.82
N LEU A 162 25.13 2.72 -3.61
CA LEU A 162 25.14 4.18 -3.52
C LEU A 162 24.68 4.76 -4.85
N CYS A 163 23.91 5.85 -4.81
CA CYS A 163 23.49 6.61 -5.98
C CYS A 163 23.87 8.07 -5.80
N GLU A 164 24.63 8.58 -6.76
CA GLU A 164 25.07 9.97 -6.82
C GLU A 164 25.19 10.39 -8.29
N ILE A 165 24.81 11.63 -8.62
CA ILE A 165 24.85 12.13 -10.00
C ILE A 165 26.26 12.63 -10.36
N ASP A 166 27.02 13.11 -9.38
CA ASP A 166 28.36 13.62 -9.58
C ASP A 166 29.43 12.51 -9.45
N ALA A 167 30.06 12.18 -10.59
CA ALA A 167 31.11 11.17 -10.64
C ALA A 167 32.31 11.50 -9.74
N GLY A 168 32.64 12.78 -9.55
CA GLY A 168 33.75 13.18 -8.67
C GLY A 168 33.47 12.81 -7.22
N TYR A 169 32.23 12.95 -6.76
CA TYR A 169 31.83 12.51 -5.42
C TYR A 169 31.77 10.99 -5.28
N VAL A 170 31.38 10.28 -6.35
CA VAL A 170 31.44 8.80 -6.36
C VAL A 170 32.88 8.33 -6.18
N GLU A 171 33.82 8.84 -6.99
CA GLU A 171 35.24 8.48 -6.91
C GLU A 171 35.85 8.84 -5.54
N GLN A 172 35.52 10.03 -5.02
CA GLN A 172 35.96 10.43 -3.69
C GLN A 172 35.42 9.50 -2.60
N SER A 173 34.15 9.09 -2.67
CA SER A 173 33.58 8.18 -1.68
C SER A 173 34.20 6.78 -1.77
N LEU A 174 34.32 6.21 -2.96
CA LEU A 174 34.94 4.89 -3.16
C LEU A 174 36.40 4.84 -2.68
N SER A 175 37.13 5.96 -2.80
CA SER A 175 38.55 6.04 -2.40
C SER A 175 38.78 6.36 -0.93
N CYS A 176 37.89 7.14 -0.29
CA CYS A 176 38.11 7.66 1.05
C CYS A 176 37.11 7.17 2.11
N ASN A 177 35.97 6.61 1.70
CA ASN A 177 34.89 6.27 2.61
C ASN A 177 34.83 4.75 2.87
N PRO A 178 35.14 4.28 4.10
CA PRO A 178 35.16 2.84 4.41
C PRO A 178 33.83 2.14 4.15
N VAL A 179 32.70 2.85 4.34
CA VAL A 179 31.38 2.24 4.15
C VAL A 179 31.03 2.01 2.67
N SER A 180 31.81 2.58 1.75
CA SER A 180 31.62 2.45 0.29
C SER A 180 32.51 1.39 -0.37
N GLU A 181 33.42 0.77 0.39
CA GLU A 181 34.46 -0.16 -0.13
C GLU A 181 33.89 -1.33 -0.95
N LYS A 182 32.72 -1.85 -0.56
CA LYS A 182 32.09 -3.04 -1.18
C LYS A 182 30.74 -2.72 -1.81
N THR A 183 30.47 -1.44 -2.03
CA THR A 183 29.19 -0.93 -2.52
C THR A 183 29.17 -0.90 -4.05
N VAL A 184 28.00 -1.14 -4.65
CA VAL A 184 27.78 -0.92 -6.08
C VAL A 184 27.48 0.57 -6.32
N PRO A 185 28.34 1.32 -7.05
CA PRO A 185 28.08 2.72 -7.37
C PRO A 185 27.15 2.84 -8.58
N LEU A 186 26.08 3.62 -8.42
CA LEU A 186 25.13 3.96 -9.48
C LEU A 186 25.26 5.46 -9.76
N CYS A 187 26.12 5.81 -10.73
CA CYS A 187 26.40 7.18 -11.11
C CYS A 187 25.34 7.71 -12.10
N ALA A 188 24.18 8.09 -11.58
CA ALA A 188 23.05 8.54 -12.38
C ALA A 188 22.13 9.48 -11.59
N PRO A 189 21.36 10.36 -12.27
CA PRO A 189 20.22 11.03 -11.64
C PRO A 189 19.22 10.00 -11.10
N MET A 190 18.62 10.27 -9.93
CA MET A 190 17.64 9.36 -9.31
C MET A 190 16.42 9.08 -10.19
N GLN A 191 16.08 10.04 -11.06
CA GLN A 191 14.96 9.95 -12.01
C GLN A 191 15.22 8.92 -13.10
N GLU A 192 16.48 8.70 -13.46
CA GLU A 192 16.88 7.64 -14.39
C GLU A 192 16.96 6.31 -13.65
N LEU A 193 17.58 6.30 -12.47
CA LEU A 193 17.74 5.09 -11.66
C LEU A 193 16.41 4.39 -11.34
N VAL A 194 15.32 5.13 -11.14
CA VAL A 194 14.01 4.54 -10.84
C VAL A 194 13.35 3.83 -12.04
N GLN A 195 13.92 3.98 -13.24
CA GLN A 195 13.44 3.27 -14.44
C GLN A 195 14.08 1.88 -14.62
N ASP A 196 15.22 1.61 -13.97
CA ASP A 196 15.94 0.32 -13.98
C ASP A 196 15.40 -0.68 -12.94
#